data_AF-A0A6C0JL68-F1
#
_entry.id   AF-A0A6C0JL68-F1
#
_cell.length_a   1.000
_cell.length_b   1.000
_cell.length_c   1.000
_cell.angle_alpha   90.00
_cell.angle_beta   90.00
_cell.angle_gamma   90.00
#
_symmetry.space_group_name_H-M   'P 1'
#
loop_
_entity.id
_entity.type
_entity.pdbx_description
1 polymer ?
#
loop_
_entity_poly.entity_id
_entity_poly.type
_entity_poly.pdbx_seq_one_letter_code
_entity_poly.pdbx_strand_id
1 'polypeptide(L)'
;MRSRYLLLSLSASDKIIKNIDIPSCRNCIHYKTAAYNDFSSRLNRCEKFGSKDIITDKITYDFVDSCRDDESRCGKNGKYFEEEKNIDWKIIKHKISSNYIQGTTLAILVSLYITIIINGFSKMPN
;
A
#
# COMPACT_ATOMS: atom_id res chain seq x y z
N MET A 1 -59.22 27.26 5.15
CA MET A 1 -57.76 27.00 5.23
C MET A 1 -57.52 25.52 5.49
N ARG A 2 -57.15 24.72 4.49
CA ARG A 2 -56.59 23.37 4.71
C ARG A 2 -55.54 23.10 3.63
N SER A 3 -54.34 23.59 3.93
CA SER A 3 -53.13 23.33 3.14
C SER A 3 -52.81 21.84 3.24
N ARG A 4 -52.88 21.13 2.12
CA ARG A 4 -52.45 19.73 2.01
C ARG A 4 -50.92 19.75 1.93
N TYR A 5 -50.27 19.45 3.05
CA TYR A 5 -48.82 19.27 3.10
C TYR A 5 -48.43 18.12 2.16
N LEU A 6 -47.67 18.47 1.13
CA LEU A 6 -46.97 17.55 0.26
C LEU A 6 -46.02 16.70 1.12
N LEU A 7 -46.30 15.40 1.20
CA LEU A 7 -45.37 14.41 1.73
C LEU A 7 -44.20 14.30 0.74
N LEU A 8 -43.16 15.11 0.95
CA LEU A 8 -41.85 14.90 0.36
C LEU A 8 -41.25 13.64 1.00
N SER A 9 -41.37 12.50 0.32
CA SER A 9 -40.63 11.29 0.66
C SER A 9 -39.16 11.51 0.30
N LEU A 10 -38.38 11.97 1.28
CA LEU A 10 -36.94 12.04 1.24
C LEU A 10 -36.39 10.60 1.24
N SER A 11 -36.19 10.04 0.04
CA SER A 11 -35.47 8.78 -0.12
C SER A 11 -33.98 9.04 0.09
N ALA A 12 -33.58 9.17 1.35
CA ALA A 12 -32.18 9.07 1.73
C ALA A 12 -31.74 7.63 1.39
N SER A 13 -31.03 7.48 0.28
CA SER A 13 -30.37 6.22 -0.05
C SER A 13 -29.26 5.99 0.97
N ASP A 14 -29.56 5.27 2.05
CA ASP A 14 -28.56 4.86 3.04
C ASP A 14 -27.47 4.05 2.32
N LYS A 15 -26.26 4.61 2.28
CA LYS A 15 -25.09 3.92 1.72
C LYS A 15 -24.70 2.80 2.68
N ILE A 16 -25.09 1.58 2.36
CA ILE A 16 -24.68 0.39 3.11
C ILE A 16 -23.28 -0.02 2.66
N ILE A 17 -22.29 0.11 3.54
CA ILE A 17 -20.94 -0.39 3.31
C ILE A 17 -20.96 -1.90 3.58
N LYS A 18 -20.72 -2.70 2.54
CA LYS A 18 -20.56 -4.15 2.69
C LYS A 18 -19.26 -4.47 3.43
N ASN A 19 -19.29 -5.54 4.24
CA ASN A 19 -18.12 -6.09 4.92
C ASN A 19 -17.43 -5.15 5.92
N ILE A 20 -18.18 -4.21 6.51
CA ILE A 20 -17.65 -3.28 7.51
C ILE A 20 -17.07 -3.99 8.73
N ASP A 21 -17.64 -5.16 9.08
CA ASP A 21 -17.20 -5.98 10.21
C ASP A 21 -16.02 -6.92 9.88
N ILE A 22 -15.59 -6.96 8.61
CA ILE A 22 -14.47 -7.82 8.19
C ILE A 22 -13.16 -7.02 8.30
N PRO A 23 -12.15 -7.54 9.04
CA PRO A 23 -10.91 -6.81 9.23
C PRO A 23 -10.13 -6.68 7.91
N SER A 24 -9.60 -5.49 7.66
CA SER A 24 -8.79 -5.20 6.48
C SER A 24 -7.46 -5.94 6.52
N CYS A 25 -7.07 -6.58 5.41
CA CYS A 25 -5.76 -7.23 5.29
C CYS A 25 -4.60 -6.30 5.64
N ARG A 26 -4.70 -5.00 5.39
CA ARG A 26 -3.63 -4.04 5.69
C ARG A 26 -3.26 -3.98 7.18
N ASN A 27 -4.20 -4.33 8.06
CA ASN A 27 -4.02 -4.36 9.51
C ASN A 27 -3.50 -5.73 10.00
N CYS A 28 -3.22 -6.67 9.09
CA CYS A 28 -2.73 -8.00 9.44
C CYS A 28 -1.20 -8.00 9.57
N ILE A 29 -0.66 -8.76 10.52
CA ILE A 29 0.80 -8.96 10.66
C ILE A 29 1.40 -9.52 9.36
N HIS A 30 0.68 -10.40 8.67
CA HIS A 30 1.11 -11.06 7.44
C HIS A 30 1.01 -10.17 6.20
N TYR A 31 0.54 -8.92 6.32
CA TYR A 31 0.47 -8.01 5.19
C TYR A 31 1.85 -7.47 4.82
N LYS A 32 2.25 -7.65 3.56
CA LYS A 32 3.53 -7.15 3.04
C LYS A 32 3.30 -6.25 1.84
N THR A 33 3.82 -5.04 1.94
CA THR A 33 3.86 -4.08 0.83
C THR A 33 5.07 -4.33 -0.05
N ALA A 34 4.92 -4.13 -1.36
CA ALA A 34 6.08 -4.04 -2.25
C ALA A 34 6.71 -2.64 -2.10
N ALA A 35 8.04 -2.53 -2.26
CA ALA A 35 8.78 -1.29 -1.99
C ALA A 35 8.28 -0.05 -2.75
N TYR A 36 7.73 -0.24 -3.95
CA TYR A 36 7.20 0.82 -4.82
C TYR A 36 5.68 0.95 -4.80
N ASN A 37 4.98 0.08 -4.05
CA ASN A 37 3.53 0.12 -3.96
C ASN A 37 3.09 0.98 -2.77
N ASP A 38 1.92 1.59 -2.89
CA ASP A 38 1.25 2.17 -1.74
C ASP A 38 0.79 1.10 -0.75
N PHE A 39 0.66 1.48 0.53
CA PHE A 39 0.19 0.61 1.61
C PHE A 39 -1.28 0.14 1.42
N SER A 40 -1.99 0.69 0.43
CA SER A 40 -3.35 0.34 0.03
C SER A 40 -3.42 -0.47 -1.27
N SER A 41 -2.29 -0.79 -1.90
CA SER A 41 -2.27 -1.46 -3.21
C SER A 41 -2.81 -2.90 -3.15
N ARG A 42 -3.57 -3.27 -4.18
CA ARG A 42 -4.04 -4.65 -4.42
C ARG A 42 -2.90 -5.61 -4.78
N LEU A 43 -1.77 -5.06 -5.22
CA LEU A 43 -0.56 -5.83 -5.57
C LEU A 43 0.28 -6.21 -4.34
N ASN A 44 -0.17 -5.84 -3.14
CA ASN A 44 0.48 -6.25 -1.90
C ASN A 44 0.24 -7.73 -1.61
N ARG A 45 1.13 -8.31 -0.80
CA ARG A 45 1.28 -9.76 -0.62
C ARG A 45 0.89 -10.20 0.78
N CYS A 46 0.56 -11.48 0.92
CA CYS A 46 0.35 -12.15 2.20
C CYS A 46 1.57 -13.03 2.51
N GLU A 47 2.28 -12.75 3.60
CA GLU A 47 3.46 -13.54 4.00
C GLU A 47 3.13 -14.92 4.57
N LYS A 48 1.86 -15.20 4.84
CA LYS A 48 1.41 -16.52 5.31
C LYS A 48 1.33 -17.55 4.18
N PHE A 49 1.12 -17.09 2.94
CA PHE A 49 0.86 -17.96 1.79
C PHE A 49 1.80 -17.65 0.63
N GLY A 50 2.26 -18.70 -0.04
CA GLY A 50 3.15 -18.60 -1.17
C GLY A 50 3.82 -19.92 -1.49
N SER A 51 4.82 -19.84 -2.34
CA SER A 51 5.61 -20.98 -2.80
C SER A 51 7.09 -20.71 -2.62
N LYS A 52 7.85 -21.73 -2.22
CA LYS A 52 9.31 -21.71 -2.21
C LYS A 52 9.83 -22.56 -3.37
N ASP A 53 10.74 -21.99 -4.15
CA ASP A 53 11.57 -22.74 -5.07
C ASP A 53 12.64 -23.53 -4.29
N ILE A 54 12.65 -24.84 -4.46
CA ILE A 54 13.55 -25.75 -3.72
C ILE A 54 14.99 -25.74 -4.22
N ILE A 55 15.25 -25.23 -5.42
CA ILE A 55 16.60 -25.15 -6.01
C ILE A 55 17.24 -23.80 -5.70
N THR A 56 16.47 -22.71 -5.86
CA THR A 56 16.99 -21.34 -5.67
C THR A 56 16.76 -20.77 -4.28
N ASP A 57 16.03 -21.50 -3.43
CA ASP A 57 15.57 -21.05 -2.11
C ASP A 57 14.62 -19.83 -2.15
N LYS A 58 14.23 -19.38 -3.36
CA LYS A 58 13.43 -18.16 -3.54
C LYS A 58 11.99 -18.36 -3.08
N ILE A 59 11.50 -17.45 -2.24
CA ILE A 59 10.10 -17.43 -1.78
C ILE A 59 9.30 -16.39 -2.58
N THR A 60 8.18 -16.83 -3.14
CA THR A 60 7.18 -15.97 -3.79
C THR A 60 5.90 -15.99 -2.97
N TYR A 61 5.47 -14.82 -2.49
CA TYR A 61 4.24 -14.67 -1.71
C TYR A 61 3.03 -14.40 -2.59
N ASP A 62 1.89 -14.91 -2.16
CA ASP A 62 0.62 -14.73 -2.85
C ASP A 62 0.05 -13.32 -2.67
N PHE A 63 -0.77 -12.88 -3.61
CA PHE A 63 -1.51 -11.62 -3.48
C PHE A 63 -2.59 -11.73 -2.40
N VAL A 64 -2.78 -10.64 -1.65
CA VAL A 64 -3.77 -10.59 -0.56
C VAL A 64 -5.20 -10.83 -1.04
N ASP A 65 -5.54 -10.32 -2.22
CA ASP A 65 -6.87 -10.50 -2.82
C ASP A 65 -7.12 -11.97 -3.16
N SER A 66 -6.15 -12.63 -3.79
CA SER A 66 -6.25 -14.06 -4.11
C SER A 66 -6.39 -14.91 -2.85
N CYS A 67 -5.70 -14.55 -1.76
CA CYS A 67 -5.84 -15.24 -0.48
C CYS A 67 -7.24 -15.06 0.14
N ARG A 68 -7.91 -13.92 -0.08
CA ARG A 68 -9.27 -13.64 0.41
C ARG A 68 -10.36 -14.24 -0.48
N ASP A 69 -10.05 -14.51 -1.74
CA ASP A 69 -10.96 -15.16 -2.68
C ASP A 69 -10.96 -16.69 -2.54
N ASP A 70 -10.03 -17.25 -1.75
CA ASP A 70 -9.82 -18.67 -1.57
C ASP A 70 -10.05 -19.09 -0.11
N GLU A 71 -11.10 -19.87 0.12
CA GLU A 71 -11.51 -20.36 1.44
C GLU A 71 -10.54 -21.38 2.06
N SER A 72 -9.65 -21.98 1.25
CA SER A 72 -8.55 -22.80 1.77
C SER A 72 -7.43 -21.95 2.39
N ARG A 73 -7.37 -20.66 2.04
CA ARG A 73 -6.40 -19.67 2.54
C ARG A 73 -7.07 -18.71 3.53
N CYS A 74 -6.95 -17.40 3.34
CA CYS A 74 -7.57 -16.43 4.25
C CYS A 74 -9.10 -16.46 4.16
N GLY A 75 -9.68 -16.77 2.99
CA GLY A 75 -11.13 -16.72 2.76
C GLY A 75 -11.73 -15.33 2.98
N LYS A 76 -13.02 -15.16 2.71
CA LYS A 76 -13.66 -13.84 2.84
C LYS A 76 -13.62 -13.29 4.27
N ASN A 77 -13.73 -14.18 5.26
CA ASN A 77 -13.75 -13.81 6.68
C ASN A 77 -12.36 -13.56 7.28
N GLY A 78 -11.27 -13.86 6.57
CA GLY A 78 -9.92 -13.65 7.10
C GLY A 78 -9.57 -14.65 8.19
N LYS A 79 -9.79 -15.95 7.91
CA LYS A 79 -9.53 -17.09 8.79
C LYS A 79 -8.19 -17.05 9.53
N TYR A 80 -7.17 -16.46 8.92
CA TYR A 80 -5.82 -16.35 9.46
C TYR A 80 -5.41 -14.90 9.76
N PHE A 81 -6.38 -14.01 9.97
CA PHE A 81 -6.13 -12.62 10.34
C PHE A 81 -5.58 -12.55 11.77
N GLU A 82 -4.47 -11.85 11.91
CA GLU A 82 -3.82 -11.55 13.19
C GLU A 82 -3.47 -10.06 13.18
N GLU A 83 -3.95 -9.32 14.17
CA GLU A 83 -3.86 -7.85 14.19
C GLU A 83 -2.41 -7.37 14.41
N GLU A 84 -1.97 -6.44 13.56
CA GLU A 84 -0.72 -5.72 13.70
C GLU A 84 -0.87 -4.61 14.74
N LYS A 85 -0.25 -4.82 15.91
CA LYS A 85 -0.30 -3.86 17.02
C LYS A 85 0.37 -2.53 16.70
N ASN A 86 1.39 -2.55 15.83
CA ASN A 86 2.21 -1.37 15.52
C ASN A 86 2.01 -0.93 14.05
N ILE A 87 0.76 -0.84 13.60
CA ILE A 87 0.43 -0.56 12.21
C ILE A 87 0.99 0.80 11.74
N ASP A 88 0.96 1.81 12.60
CA ASP A 88 1.49 3.14 12.29
C ASP A 88 2.99 3.10 12.03
N TRP A 89 3.74 2.37 12.86
CA TRP A 89 5.17 2.18 12.67
C TRP A 89 5.47 1.45 11.36
N LYS A 90 4.68 0.42 11.02
CA LYS A 90 4.80 -0.33 9.77
C LYS A 90 4.58 0.56 8.54
N ILE A 91 3.56 1.44 8.60
CA ILE A 91 3.29 2.43 7.54
C ILE A 91 4.41 3.46 7.42
N ILE A 92 4.89 4.01 8.55
CA ILE A 92 5.98 4.99 8.57
C ILE A 92 7.25 4.37 7.98
N LYS A 93 7.62 3.17 8.42
CA LYS A 93 8.80 2.44 7.92
C LYS A 93 8.72 2.22 6.41
N HIS A 94 7.55 1.83 5.90
CA HIS A 94 7.33 1.65 4.46
C HIS A 94 7.54 2.96 3.69
N LYS A 95 6.94 4.07 4.15
CA LYS A 95 7.08 5.39 3.52
C LYS A 95 8.51 5.90 3.53
N ILE A 96 9.24 5.71 4.63
CA ILE A 96 10.67 6.08 4.72
C ILE A 96 11.47 5.28 3.70
N SER A 97 11.26 3.96 3.64
CA SER A 97 11.98 3.08 2.72
C SER A 97 11.69 3.40 1.25
N SER A 98 10.44 3.72 0.88
CA SER A 98 10.08 4.05 -0.49
C SER A 98 10.67 5.39 -0.93
N ASN A 99 10.66 6.39 -0.03
CA ASN A 99 11.14 7.74 -0.33
C ASN A 99 12.67 7.86 -0.28
N TYR A 100 13.37 6.98 0.43
CA TYR A 100 14.83 6.95 0.48
C TYR A 100 15.46 6.82 -0.93
N ILE A 101 14.87 6.00 -1.79
CA ILE A 101 15.33 5.80 -3.17
C ILE A 101 15.17 7.09 -4.00
N GLN A 102 14.06 7.81 -3.80
CA GLN A 102 13.81 9.07 -4.50
C GLN A 102 14.76 10.17 -4.02
N GLY A 103 14.96 10.28 -2.69
CA GLY A 103 15.84 11.29 -2.10
C GLY A 103 17.31 11.12 -2.50
N THR A 104 17.81 9.89 -2.50
CA THR A 104 19.19 9.59 -2.94
C THR A 104 19.40 9.91 -4.43
N THR A 105 18.43 9.58 -5.28
CA THR A 105 18.50 9.88 -6.72
C THR A 105 18.56 11.39 -6.96
N LEU A 106 17.73 12.18 -6.27
CA LEU A 106 17.73 13.64 -6.40
C LEU A 106 19.07 14.26 -5.94
N ALA A 107 19.61 13.78 -4.81
CA ALA A 107 20.89 14.26 -4.29
C ALA A 107 22.04 14.05 -5.30
N ILE A 108 22.10 12.88 -5.95
CA ILE A 108 23.11 12.59 -6.97
C ILE A 108 22.98 13.54 -8.17
N LEU A 109 21.76 13.79 -8.65
CA LEU A 109 21.52 14.71 -9.77
C LEU A 109 21.96 16.14 -9.44
N VAL A 110 21.68 16.61 -8.22
CA VAL A 110 22.11 17.94 -7.75
C VAL A 110 23.64 18.01 -7.66
N SER A 111 24.31 16.99 -7.11
CA SER A 111 25.77 16.95 -7.05
C SER A 111 26.42 16.94 -8.44
N LEU A 112 25.85 16.22 -9.40
CA LEU A 112 26.32 16.21 -10.79
C LEU A 112 26.14 17.59 -11.44
N TYR A 113 24.98 18.22 -11.24
CA TYR A 113 24.71 19.57 -11.75
C TYR A 113 25.71 20.60 -11.21
N ILE A 114 25.95 20.60 -9.90
CA ILE A 114 26.94 21.50 -9.26
C ILE A 114 28.34 21.27 -9.85
N THR A 115 28.73 20.01 -10.04
CA THR A 115 30.04 19.65 -10.62
C THR A 115 30.19 20.16 -12.06
N ILE A 116 29.15 20.04 -12.88
CA ILE A 116 29.13 20.56 -14.26
C ILE A 116 29.27 22.08 -14.27
N ILE A 117 28.58 22.80 -13.38
CA ILE A 117 28.67 24.26 -13.28
C ILE A 117 30.09 24.68 -12.90
N ILE A 118 30.68 24.08 -11.85
CA ILE A 118 32.05 24.39 -11.40
C ILE A 118 33.09 24.12 -12.51
N ASN A 119 32.98 22.98 -13.19
CA ASN A 119 33.90 22.60 -14.28
C ASN A 119 33.65 23.40 -15.58
N GLY A 120 32.44 23.92 -15.79
CA GLY A 120 32.10 24.79 -16.91
C GLY A 120 32.67 26.20 -16.76
N PHE A 121 32.60 26.78 -15.55
CA PHE A 121 33.18 28.10 -15.25
C PHE A 121 34.71 28.13 -15.34
N SER A 122 35.39 27.01 -15.02
CA SER A 122 36.85 26.91 -15.09
C SER A 122 37.41 26.80 -16.52
N LYS A 123 36.54 26.74 -17.54
CA LYS A 123 36.94 26.60 -18.95
C LYS A 123 36.75 27.85 -19.82
N MET A 124 36.44 29.02 -19.23
CA MET A 124 36.40 30.28 -19.98
C MET A 124 37.83 30.85 -20.12
N PRO A 125 38.42 30.88 -21.32
CA PRO A 125 39.65 31.62 -21.57
C PRO A 125 39.38 33.13 -21.49
N ASN A 126 40.29 33.86 -20.83
CA ASN A 126 40.35 35.32 -20.82
C ASN A 126 40.60 35.90 -22.21
#